data_AF-A0A922EGN3-F1
#
_entry.id   AF-A0A922EGN3-F1
#
_cell.length_a   1.000
_cell.length_b   1.000
_cell.length_c   1.000
_cell.angle_alpha   90.00
_cell.angle_beta   90.00
_cell.angle_gamma   90.00
#
_symmetry.space_group_name_H-M   'P 1'
#
loop_
_entity.id
_entity.type
_entity.pdbx_description
1 polymer ?
#
loop_
_entity_poly.entity_id
_entity_poly.type
_entity_poly.pdbx_seq_one_letter_code
_entity_poly.pdbx_strand_id
1 'polypeptide(L)'
;MQKIASHIRNPAKFGKASKLAIQLIQAGSVKPGTSGHFFAILEAAMSLSTSCMDPSVRADYHALFSAAQDATECLNKKQKNQLTTWMTLAVDANDLNTDDSFVFSKTAGRIKEAISNLPFATKIDDTDEAAALEEEMELTNGDAQIKHDMSFAAPAEENEEESDPFGLDAFMHSSVNKGEKTKGKKDAAARIKEELEENKRFVRSQREALISCLEIAARRYKTPWCQTVIDILVKHAFDNVSRFTSRQRDAIEKLWASIREQQARRKQGRSVTGKLDVNAFEWLQQKYASEKISIRHSVGGSGDRRAQQWLG
;
A
#
# COMPACT_ATOMS: atom_id res chain seq x y z
N MET A 1 -9.47 1.72 -24.66
CA MET A 1 -9.12 1.96 -23.23
C MET A 1 -10.34 1.92 -22.31
N GLN A 2 -11.45 2.61 -22.61
CA GLN A 2 -12.66 2.61 -21.75
C GLN A 2 -13.21 1.21 -21.40
N LYS A 3 -13.26 0.27 -22.37
CA LYS A 3 -13.67 -1.12 -22.11
C LYS A 3 -12.72 -1.88 -21.17
N ILE A 4 -11.44 -1.52 -21.14
CA ILE A 4 -10.47 -2.10 -20.19
C ILE A 4 -10.74 -1.56 -18.80
N ALA A 5 -10.98 -0.25 -18.67
CA ALA A 5 -11.32 0.38 -17.39
C ALA A 5 -12.61 -0.17 -16.77
N SER A 6 -13.61 -0.55 -17.57
CA SER A 6 -14.81 -1.22 -17.03
C SER A 6 -14.54 -2.66 -16.60
N HIS A 7 -13.73 -3.40 -17.36
CA HIS A 7 -13.41 -4.80 -17.05
C HIS A 7 -12.45 -4.96 -15.88
N ILE A 8 -11.57 -3.99 -15.64
CA ILE A 8 -10.58 -4.06 -14.55
C ILE A 8 -11.24 -3.98 -13.16
N ARG A 9 -12.45 -3.40 -13.06
CA ARG A 9 -13.24 -3.37 -11.82
C ARG A 9 -13.85 -4.71 -11.43
N ASN A 10 -13.67 -5.76 -12.24
CA ASN A 10 -14.18 -7.09 -11.91
C ASN A 10 -13.00 -8.03 -11.61
N PRO A 11 -12.90 -8.59 -10.39
CA PRO A 11 -11.77 -9.44 -10.00
C PRO A 11 -11.55 -10.62 -10.96
N ALA A 12 -12.62 -11.24 -11.46
CA ALA A 12 -12.55 -12.38 -12.39
C ALA A 12 -12.03 -11.98 -13.79
N LYS A 13 -12.16 -10.70 -14.17
CA LYS A 13 -11.69 -10.16 -15.46
C LYS A 13 -10.37 -9.39 -15.32
N PHE A 14 -9.95 -9.09 -14.09
CA PHE A 14 -8.80 -8.27 -13.78
C PHE A 14 -7.54 -8.75 -14.50
N GLY A 15 -7.17 -10.03 -14.35
CA GLY A 15 -5.94 -10.56 -14.93
C GLY A 15 -5.87 -10.52 -16.47
N LYS A 16 -7.01 -10.54 -17.17
CA LYS A 16 -7.05 -10.33 -18.62
C LYS A 16 -6.98 -8.84 -18.96
N ALA A 17 -7.71 -8.01 -18.23
CA ALA A 17 -7.74 -6.57 -18.43
C ALA A 17 -6.39 -5.90 -18.15
N SER A 18 -5.69 -6.31 -17.08
CA SER A 18 -4.35 -5.82 -16.72
C SER A 18 -3.33 -6.11 -17.82
N LYS A 19 -3.32 -7.34 -18.37
CA LYS A 19 -2.44 -7.73 -19.49
C LYS A 19 -2.67 -6.88 -20.74
N LEU A 20 -3.94 -6.60 -21.08
CA LEU A 20 -4.26 -5.70 -22.18
C LEU A 20 -3.80 -4.27 -21.90
N ALA A 21 -3.92 -3.79 -20.67
CA ALA A 21 -3.41 -2.47 -20.29
C ALA A 21 -1.88 -2.38 -20.41
N ILE A 22 -1.15 -3.42 -20.00
CA ILE A 22 0.31 -3.52 -20.15
C ILE A 22 0.70 -3.51 -21.63
N GLN A 23 -0.01 -4.24 -22.49
CA GLN A 23 0.24 -4.24 -23.93
C GLN A 23 0.07 -2.85 -24.56
N LEU A 24 -0.87 -2.03 -24.06
CA LEU A 24 -1.02 -0.65 -24.54
C LEU A 24 0.21 0.21 -24.21
N ILE A 25 0.84 0.00 -23.06
CA ILE A 25 2.07 0.69 -22.67
C ILE A 25 3.21 0.24 -23.59
N GLN A 26 3.40 -1.07 -23.72
CA GLN A 26 4.47 -1.67 -24.55
C GLN A 26 4.34 -1.28 -26.03
N ALA A 27 3.13 -1.12 -26.54
CA ALA A 27 2.86 -0.67 -27.90
C ALA A 27 3.01 0.86 -28.09
N GLY A 28 3.43 1.62 -27.07
CA GLY A 28 3.56 3.08 -27.12
C GLY A 28 2.23 3.81 -27.37
N SER A 29 1.11 3.18 -26.99
CA SER A 29 -0.23 3.75 -27.18
C SER A 29 -0.61 4.77 -26.11
N VAL A 30 0.17 4.85 -25.03
CA VAL A 30 0.03 5.87 -23.98
C VAL A 30 0.86 7.09 -24.37
N LYS A 31 0.16 8.16 -24.78
CA LYS A 31 0.71 9.43 -25.26
C LYS A 31 0.03 10.57 -24.49
N PRO A 32 0.52 11.82 -24.53
CA PRO A 32 -0.13 12.94 -23.83
C PRO A 32 -1.63 13.11 -24.12
N GLY A 33 -2.10 12.77 -25.34
CA GLY A 33 -3.53 12.81 -25.68
C GLY A 33 -4.36 11.60 -25.19
N THR A 34 -3.72 10.46 -24.90
CA THR A 34 -4.39 9.22 -24.48
C THR A 34 -4.10 8.85 -23.02
N SER A 35 -3.17 9.54 -22.36
CA SER A 35 -2.72 9.23 -21.00
C SER A 35 -3.82 9.36 -19.96
N GLY A 36 -4.76 10.30 -20.11
CA GLY A 36 -5.93 10.40 -19.24
C GLY A 36 -6.80 9.13 -19.27
N HIS A 37 -7.00 8.53 -20.45
CA HIS A 37 -7.76 7.28 -20.58
C HIS A 37 -7.01 6.09 -20.00
N PHE A 38 -5.68 6.07 -20.11
CA PHE A 38 -4.85 5.05 -19.49
C PHE A 38 -4.87 5.19 -17.96
N PHE A 39 -4.75 6.41 -17.45
CA PHE A 39 -4.79 6.68 -16.02
C PHE A 39 -6.14 6.27 -15.40
N ALA A 40 -7.26 6.48 -16.09
CA ALA A 40 -8.57 6.00 -15.67
C ALA A 40 -8.64 4.46 -15.52
N ILE A 41 -7.81 3.70 -16.25
CA ILE A 41 -7.68 2.24 -16.05
C ILE A 41 -7.01 1.95 -14.71
N LEU A 42 -5.93 2.67 -14.36
CA LEU A 42 -5.22 2.50 -13.09
C LEU A 42 -6.09 2.92 -11.90
N GLU A 43 -6.81 4.03 -12.02
CA GLU A 43 -7.76 4.49 -11.00
C GLU A 43 -8.89 3.47 -10.78
N ALA A 44 -9.44 2.93 -11.87
CA ALA A 44 -10.45 1.89 -11.80
C ALA A 44 -9.92 0.58 -11.19
N ALA A 45 -8.64 0.26 -11.38
CA ALA A 45 -8.00 -0.85 -10.70
C ALA A 45 -7.93 -0.61 -9.19
N MET A 46 -7.46 0.56 -8.76
CA MET A 46 -7.30 0.87 -7.32
C MET A 46 -8.62 1.13 -6.59
N SER A 47 -9.70 1.37 -7.32
CA SER A 47 -11.07 1.48 -6.77
C SER A 47 -11.76 0.12 -6.58
N LEU A 48 -11.07 -0.99 -6.87
CA LEU A 48 -11.61 -2.33 -6.67
C LEU A 48 -11.78 -2.63 -5.17
N SER A 49 -12.87 -3.30 -4.79
CA SER A 49 -13.10 -3.72 -3.39
C SER A 49 -12.11 -4.78 -2.91
N THR A 50 -11.56 -5.59 -3.83
CA THR A 50 -10.51 -6.55 -3.54
C THR A 50 -9.17 -5.81 -3.36
N SER A 51 -8.51 -6.04 -2.22
CA SER A 51 -7.19 -5.49 -1.94
C SER A 51 -6.19 -5.89 -3.04
N CYS A 52 -5.38 -4.93 -3.50
CA CYS A 52 -4.29 -5.19 -4.45
C CYS A 52 -3.22 -6.16 -3.91
N MET A 53 -3.26 -6.47 -2.61
CA MET A 53 -2.39 -7.43 -1.90
C MET A 53 -2.97 -8.85 -1.87
N ASP A 54 -4.19 -9.06 -2.36
CA ASP A 54 -4.83 -10.37 -2.36
C ASP A 54 -4.01 -11.37 -3.21
N PRO A 55 -3.67 -12.56 -2.67
CA PRO A 55 -2.86 -13.56 -3.38
C PRO A 55 -3.35 -13.93 -4.78
N SER A 56 -4.66 -13.85 -5.04
CA SER A 56 -5.27 -14.20 -6.32
C SER A 56 -4.99 -13.20 -7.44
N VAL A 57 -4.80 -11.92 -7.11
CA VAL A 57 -4.65 -10.82 -8.08
C VAL A 57 -3.34 -10.04 -7.94
N ARG A 58 -2.60 -10.22 -6.84
CA ARG A 58 -1.38 -9.45 -6.54
C ARG A 58 -0.33 -9.48 -7.65
N ALA A 59 -0.15 -10.60 -8.34
CA ALA A 59 0.83 -10.72 -9.42
C ALA A 59 0.44 -9.85 -10.63
N ASP A 60 -0.85 -9.82 -10.96
CA ASP A 60 -1.38 -8.99 -12.04
C ASP A 60 -1.34 -7.49 -11.68
N TYR A 61 -1.60 -7.14 -10.40
CA TYR A 61 -1.42 -5.77 -9.89
C TYR A 61 0.04 -5.35 -9.99
N HIS A 62 0.95 -6.15 -9.45
CA HIS A 62 2.38 -5.88 -9.48
C HIS A 62 2.86 -5.66 -10.92
N ALA A 63 2.50 -6.53 -11.86
CA ALA A 63 2.89 -6.41 -13.26
C ALA A 63 2.33 -5.12 -13.92
N LEU A 64 1.06 -4.80 -13.66
CA LEU A 64 0.42 -3.60 -14.22
C LEU A 64 1.08 -2.32 -13.73
N PHE A 65 1.28 -2.19 -12.42
CA PHE A 65 1.83 -0.97 -11.81
C PHE A 65 3.33 -0.83 -12.04
N SER A 66 4.07 -1.95 -12.17
CA SER A 66 5.46 -1.92 -12.63
C SER A 66 5.55 -1.39 -14.06
N ALA A 67 4.72 -1.87 -14.98
CA ALA A 67 4.70 -1.40 -16.36
C ALA A 67 4.19 0.06 -16.49
N ALA A 68 3.29 0.50 -15.60
CA ALA A 68 2.81 1.88 -15.58
C ALA A 68 3.93 2.91 -15.34
N GLN A 69 5.06 2.50 -14.77
CA GLN A 69 6.23 3.37 -14.60
C GLN A 69 6.73 3.91 -15.95
N ASP A 70 6.70 3.12 -17.02
CA ASP A 70 7.15 3.53 -18.37
C ASP A 70 6.25 4.61 -18.98
N ALA A 71 5.01 4.73 -18.50
CA ALA A 71 4.05 5.75 -18.95
C ALA A 71 4.12 7.04 -18.13
N THR A 72 4.96 7.12 -17.09
CA THR A 72 4.99 8.23 -16.12
C THR A 72 5.23 9.58 -16.78
N GLU A 73 6.05 9.65 -17.84
CA GLU A 73 6.36 10.90 -18.54
C GLU A 73 5.12 11.55 -19.19
N CYS A 74 4.13 10.75 -19.58
CA CYS A 74 2.89 11.22 -20.20
C CYS A 74 1.84 11.70 -19.18
N LEU A 75 2.10 11.56 -17.87
CA LEU A 75 1.19 11.90 -16.79
C LEU A 75 1.43 13.31 -16.26
N ASN A 76 0.37 13.97 -15.79
CA ASN A 76 0.49 15.25 -15.09
C ASN A 76 1.00 15.04 -13.64
N LYS A 77 1.35 16.13 -12.94
CA LYS A 77 1.90 16.07 -11.58
C LYS A 77 0.99 15.33 -10.59
N LYS A 78 -0.32 15.61 -10.62
CA LYS A 78 -1.31 14.97 -9.75
C LYS A 78 -1.39 13.46 -9.99
N GLN A 79 -1.42 13.05 -11.25
CA GLN A 79 -1.43 11.64 -11.65
C GLN A 79 -0.13 10.93 -11.27
N LYS A 80 1.02 11.59 -11.42
CA LYS A 80 2.33 11.05 -10.97
C LYS A 80 2.33 10.80 -9.46
N ASN A 81 1.82 11.75 -8.68
CA ASN A 81 1.70 11.62 -7.23
C ASN A 81 0.81 10.43 -6.85
N GLN A 82 -0.37 10.31 -7.45
CA GLN A 82 -1.26 9.16 -7.23
C GLN A 82 -0.63 7.83 -7.64
N LEU A 83 0.00 7.78 -8.82
CA LEU A 83 0.72 6.59 -9.29
C LEU A 83 1.83 6.18 -8.33
N THR A 84 2.57 7.15 -7.77
CA THR A 84 3.63 6.88 -6.78
C THR A 84 3.06 6.16 -5.57
N THR A 85 1.96 6.67 -5.00
CA THR A 85 1.29 6.02 -3.87
C THR A 85 0.77 4.63 -4.23
N TRP A 86 0.16 4.47 -5.41
CA TRP A 86 -0.33 3.18 -5.86
C TRP A 86 0.78 2.17 -6.13
N MET A 87 1.95 2.61 -6.58
CA MET A 87 3.13 1.75 -6.72
C MET A 87 3.65 1.28 -5.36
N THR A 88 3.71 2.16 -4.35
CA THR A 88 4.07 1.74 -2.98
C THR A 88 3.15 0.61 -2.48
N LEU A 89 1.86 0.69 -2.78
CA LEU A 89 0.92 -0.38 -2.46
C LEU A 89 1.10 -1.58 -3.40
N ALA A 90 0.73 -1.45 -4.68
CA ALA A 90 0.63 -2.57 -5.62
C ALA A 90 1.97 -3.25 -5.98
N VAL A 91 3.10 -2.58 -5.79
CA VAL A 91 4.45 -3.10 -6.09
C VAL A 91 5.20 -3.36 -4.79
N ASP A 92 5.57 -2.31 -4.04
CA ASP A 92 6.47 -2.48 -2.89
C ASP A 92 5.83 -3.34 -1.78
N ALA A 93 4.56 -3.12 -1.46
CA ALA A 93 3.88 -3.94 -0.44
C ALA A 93 3.69 -5.40 -0.91
N ASN A 94 3.55 -5.64 -2.21
CA ASN A 94 3.51 -7.00 -2.79
C ASN A 94 4.88 -7.67 -2.76
N ASP A 95 5.94 -6.94 -3.04
CA ASP A 95 7.33 -7.41 -2.97
C ASP A 95 7.72 -7.84 -1.55
N LEU A 96 7.13 -7.25 -0.50
CA LEU A 96 7.32 -7.72 0.87
C LEU A 96 6.69 -9.09 1.14
N ASN A 97 5.77 -9.56 0.30
CA ASN A 97 5.17 -10.90 0.39
C ASN A 97 5.91 -11.94 -0.47
N THR A 98 7.08 -11.61 -1.00
CA THR A 98 7.93 -12.53 -1.76
C THR A 98 8.62 -13.58 -0.87
N ASP A 99 9.10 -14.63 -1.52
CA ASP A 99 10.03 -15.61 -0.94
C ASP A 99 11.48 -15.39 -1.40
N ASP A 100 11.74 -14.35 -2.20
CA ASP A 100 13.08 -13.92 -2.62
C ASP A 100 13.67 -12.88 -1.66
N SER A 101 14.73 -13.28 -0.94
CA SER A 101 15.44 -12.42 0.01
C SER A 101 16.05 -11.16 -0.60
N PHE A 102 16.46 -11.20 -1.86
CA PHE A 102 17.05 -10.05 -2.54
C PHE A 102 15.98 -9.02 -2.88
N VAL A 103 14.85 -9.46 -3.44
CA VAL A 103 13.70 -8.60 -3.73
C VAL A 103 13.19 -7.95 -2.44
N PHE A 104 12.99 -8.74 -1.38
CA PHE A 104 12.55 -8.24 -0.08
C PHE A 104 13.49 -7.16 0.48
N SER A 105 14.81 -7.41 0.44
CA SER A 105 15.82 -6.48 0.95
C SER A 105 15.89 -5.19 0.13
N LYS A 106 15.82 -5.30 -1.20
CA LYS A 106 15.80 -4.16 -2.11
C LYS A 106 14.57 -3.28 -1.86
N THR A 107 13.41 -3.90 -1.72
CA THR A 107 12.15 -3.20 -1.46
C THR A 107 12.15 -2.54 -0.07
N ALA A 108 12.67 -3.21 0.96
CA ALA A 108 12.88 -2.57 2.26
C ALA A 108 13.82 -1.34 2.16
N GLY A 109 14.84 -1.39 1.32
CA GLY A 109 15.70 -0.25 0.99
C GLY A 109 14.92 0.94 0.42
N ARG A 110 14.08 0.70 -0.60
CA ARG A 110 13.22 1.73 -1.21
C ARG A 110 12.23 2.34 -0.21
N ILE A 111 11.61 1.51 0.64
CA ILE A 111 10.71 1.98 1.68
C ILE A 111 11.45 2.88 2.67
N LYS A 112 12.67 2.52 3.07
CA LYS A 112 13.49 3.40 3.94
C LYS A 112 13.74 4.76 3.28
N GLU A 113 14.14 4.77 2.02
CA GLU A 113 14.35 6.02 1.27
C GLU A 113 13.07 6.86 1.19
N ALA A 114 11.93 6.22 0.91
CA ALA A 114 10.63 6.88 0.90
C ALA A 114 10.27 7.51 2.26
N ILE A 115 10.54 6.81 3.37
CA ILE A 115 10.35 7.34 4.73
C ILE A 115 11.26 8.54 4.97
N SER A 116 12.54 8.48 4.58
CA SER A 116 13.48 9.60 4.72
C SER A 116 13.06 10.84 3.92
N ASN A 117 12.37 10.64 2.80
CA ASN A 117 11.91 11.70 1.90
C ASN A 117 10.56 12.33 2.33
N LEU A 118 9.83 11.74 3.29
CA LEU A 118 8.58 12.33 3.79
C LEU A 118 8.82 13.68 4.47
N PRO A 119 7.95 14.69 4.30
CA PRO A 119 8.01 15.89 5.11
C PRO A 119 7.67 15.60 6.58
N PHE A 120 8.17 16.44 7.50
CA PHE A 120 7.79 16.39 8.91
C PHE A 120 6.27 16.57 9.06
N ALA A 121 5.66 15.77 9.93
CA ALA A 121 4.24 15.91 10.21
C ALA A 121 3.99 17.12 11.10
N THR A 122 2.95 17.87 10.76
CA THR A 122 2.54 19.07 11.50
C THR A 122 1.32 18.79 12.37
N LYS A 123 1.00 19.69 13.31
CA LYS A 123 -0.23 19.60 14.11
C LYS A 123 -1.50 19.62 13.25
N ILE A 124 -1.45 20.27 12.09
CA ILE A 124 -2.57 20.32 11.14
C ILE A 124 -2.77 18.93 10.52
N ASP A 125 -1.69 18.24 10.17
CA ASP A 125 -1.77 16.87 9.65
C ASP A 125 -2.38 15.92 10.70
N ASP A 126 -2.08 16.12 11.98
CA ASP A 126 -2.65 15.33 13.08
C ASP A 126 -4.16 15.57 13.23
N THR A 127 -4.64 16.82 13.08
CA THR A 127 -6.07 17.14 13.11
C THR A 127 -6.82 16.63 11.88
N ASP A 128 -6.20 16.74 10.70
CA ASP A 128 -6.79 16.29 9.43
C ASP A 128 -6.92 14.76 9.38
N GLU A 129 -5.97 14.03 9.99
CA GLU A 129 -6.08 12.57 10.16
C GLU A 129 -7.23 12.21 11.11
N ALA A 130 -7.34 12.89 12.25
CA ALA A 130 -8.42 12.62 13.23
C ALA A 130 -9.80 12.86 12.62
N ALA A 131 -10.01 13.97 11.92
CA ALA A 131 -11.29 14.30 11.30
C ALA A 131 -11.73 13.26 10.25
N ALA A 132 -10.82 12.83 9.38
CA ALA A 132 -11.17 11.87 8.35
C ALA A 132 -11.44 10.45 8.90
N LEU A 133 -10.90 10.12 10.07
CA LEU A 133 -11.24 8.89 10.76
C LEU A 133 -12.65 8.94 11.35
N GLU A 134 -13.05 10.09 11.88
CA GLU A 134 -14.44 10.31 12.34
C GLU A 134 -15.41 10.14 11.15
N GLU A 135 -15.10 10.72 9.99
CA GLU A 135 -15.89 10.53 8.76
C GLU A 135 -15.96 9.05 8.32
N GLU A 136 -14.84 8.31 8.35
CA GLU A 136 -14.84 6.86 8.06
C GLU A 136 -15.66 6.05 9.08
N MET A 137 -15.61 6.41 10.36
CA MET A 137 -16.40 5.76 11.42
C MET A 137 -17.89 6.07 11.26
N GLU A 138 -18.26 7.26 10.82
CA GLU A 138 -19.66 7.63 10.54
C GLU A 138 -20.21 6.88 9.32
N LEU A 139 -19.43 6.77 8.25
CA LEU A 139 -19.81 6.02 7.04
C LEU A 139 -19.95 4.51 7.31
N THR A 140 -19.09 3.94 8.14
CA THR A 140 -19.15 2.51 8.50
C THR A 140 -20.31 2.18 9.45
N ASN A 141 -20.74 3.14 10.27
CA ASN A 141 -21.91 2.98 11.15
C ASN A 141 -23.25 3.23 10.42
N GLY A 142 -23.29 4.09 9.41
CA GLY A 142 -24.50 4.38 8.62
C GLY A 142 -24.95 3.23 7.70
N ASP A 143 -24.01 2.40 7.23
CA ASP A 143 -24.31 1.29 6.30
C ASP A 143 -25.00 0.09 6.99
N ALA A 144 -25.11 0.11 8.33
CA ALA A 144 -25.85 -0.89 9.11
C ALA A 144 -27.36 -0.59 9.25
N GLN A 145 -27.83 0.61 8.89
CA GLN A 145 -29.22 1.04 9.13
C GLN A 145 -30.11 1.16 7.87
N ILE A 146 -29.57 1.03 6.65
CA ILE A 146 -30.33 1.24 5.39
C ILE A 146 -30.88 -0.07 4.79
N LYS A 147 -31.10 -1.10 5.62
CA LYS A 147 -31.75 -2.36 5.21
C LYS A 147 -33.01 -2.68 6.02
N HIS A 148 -33.90 -1.72 6.18
CA HIS A 148 -35.32 -1.99 6.43
C HIS A 148 -36.16 -0.75 6.11
N ASP A 149 -36.63 -0.65 4.87
CA ASP A 149 -38.06 -0.61 4.50
C ASP A 149 -38.22 -0.01 3.10
N MET A 150 -38.67 -0.84 2.17
CA MET A 150 -39.35 -0.36 0.96
C MET A 150 -40.83 -0.70 1.11
N SER A 151 -41.67 0.32 1.18
CA SER A 151 -43.07 0.22 0.75
C SER A 151 -43.52 1.47 0.01
N PHE A 152 -44.25 1.21 -1.07
CA PHE A 152 -44.66 2.05 -2.19
C PHE A 152 -45.81 3.05 -1.91
N ALA A 153 -46.01 3.95 -2.90
CA ALA A 153 -47.21 4.75 -3.26
C ALA A 153 -47.32 6.14 -2.59
N ALA A 154 -47.67 7.28 -3.23
CA ALA A 154 -48.07 7.68 -4.60
C ALA A 154 -47.84 9.23 -4.74
N PRO A 155 -47.89 9.87 -5.93
CA PRO A 155 -47.55 11.28 -6.11
C PRO A 155 -48.76 12.22 -5.89
N ALA A 156 -48.48 13.42 -5.37
CA ALA A 156 -49.42 14.54 -5.31
C ALA A 156 -48.70 15.84 -5.71
N GLU A 157 -49.48 16.74 -6.29
CA GLU A 157 -49.13 17.77 -7.28
C GLU A 157 -48.59 19.11 -6.75
N GLU A 158 -48.05 19.87 -7.71
CA GLU A 158 -48.08 21.33 -7.91
C GLU A 158 -47.35 22.28 -6.93
N ASN A 159 -46.37 23.01 -7.49
CA ASN A 159 -46.31 24.48 -7.43
C ASN A 159 -45.46 25.01 -8.60
N GLU A 160 -46.14 25.61 -9.56
CA GLU A 160 -45.56 26.39 -10.66
C GLU A 160 -45.13 27.77 -10.13
N GLU A 161 -43.83 28.06 -10.16
CA GLU A 161 -43.33 29.43 -10.09
C GLU A 161 -43.11 29.93 -11.53
N GLU A 162 -43.95 30.89 -11.94
CA GLU A 162 -43.91 31.58 -13.22
C GLU A 162 -42.50 32.08 -13.56
N SER A 163 -41.92 31.53 -14.62
CA SER A 163 -40.72 32.10 -15.25
C SER A 163 -41.14 33.06 -16.35
N ASP A 164 -40.70 34.32 -16.25
CA ASP A 164 -41.00 35.44 -17.16
C ASP A 164 -40.81 35.07 -18.65
N PRO A 165 -41.90 35.03 -19.44
CA PRO A 165 -41.87 34.61 -20.84
C PRO A 165 -41.27 35.63 -21.81
N PHE A 166 -40.87 36.83 -21.37
CA PHE A 166 -40.30 37.86 -22.26
C PHE A 166 -38.82 38.20 -22.01
N GLY A 167 -38.15 37.59 -21.03
CA GLY A 167 -36.69 37.65 -20.89
C GLY A 167 -36.11 39.07 -20.74
N LEU A 168 -36.87 39.99 -20.14
CA LEU A 168 -36.50 41.40 -20.02
C LEU A 168 -35.55 41.68 -18.85
N ASP A 169 -35.43 40.75 -17.90
CA ASP A 169 -34.49 40.85 -16.76
C ASP A 169 -33.01 40.83 -17.19
N ALA A 170 -32.71 40.39 -18.41
CA ALA A 170 -31.34 40.42 -18.95
C ALA A 170 -30.82 41.84 -19.26
N PHE A 171 -31.69 42.86 -19.29
CA PHE A 171 -31.30 44.22 -19.70
C PHE A 171 -30.97 45.18 -18.55
N MET A 172 -31.11 44.76 -17.28
CA MET A 172 -30.88 45.65 -16.13
C MET A 172 -29.49 45.54 -15.48
N HIS A 173 -28.61 44.64 -15.94
CA HIS A 173 -27.23 44.55 -15.46
C HIS A 173 -26.22 45.17 -16.44
N SER A 174 -26.43 46.44 -16.80
CA SER A 174 -25.40 47.27 -17.44
C SER A 174 -24.73 48.16 -16.39
N SER A 175 -23.71 47.67 -15.69
CA SER A 175 -22.71 48.58 -15.12
C SER A 175 -21.33 47.94 -14.90
N VAL A 176 -20.35 48.56 -15.56
CA VAL A 176 -18.92 48.64 -15.20
C VAL A 176 -18.04 47.41 -15.47
N ASN A 177 -17.53 47.36 -16.70
CA ASN A 177 -16.25 46.73 -17.03
C ASN A 177 -15.10 47.41 -16.26
N LYS A 178 -14.75 46.86 -15.08
CA LYS A 178 -13.51 47.15 -14.36
C LYS A 178 -13.10 45.97 -13.46
N GLY A 179 -13.03 44.76 -14.03
CA GLY A 179 -12.81 43.52 -13.27
C GLY A 179 -11.67 42.61 -13.74
N GLU A 180 -10.97 42.93 -14.83
CA GLU A 180 -10.10 41.94 -15.49
C GLU A 180 -8.78 41.69 -14.74
N LYS A 181 -8.24 42.70 -14.03
CA LYS A 181 -6.99 42.55 -13.25
C LYS A 181 -7.16 41.88 -11.87
N THR A 182 -8.37 41.90 -11.29
CA THR A 182 -8.65 41.27 -9.98
C THR A 182 -9.10 39.83 -10.11
N LYS A 183 -9.70 39.43 -11.24
CA LYS A 183 -10.12 38.05 -11.52
C LYS A 183 -8.93 37.09 -11.63
N GLY A 184 -7.90 37.46 -12.40
CA GLY A 184 -6.69 36.63 -12.57
C GLY A 184 -5.88 36.40 -11.28
N LYS A 185 -5.88 37.35 -10.34
CA LYS A 185 -5.16 37.22 -9.05
C LYS A 185 -5.91 36.31 -8.06
N LYS A 186 -7.25 36.31 -8.12
CA LYS A 186 -8.11 35.40 -7.34
C LYS A 186 -8.05 33.97 -7.88
N ASP A 187 -8.02 33.80 -9.19
CA ASP A 187 -7.91 32.50 -9.85
C ASP A 187 -6.52 31.87 -9.63
N ALA A 188 -5.44 32.66 -9.63
CA ALA A 188 -4.11 32.19 -9.29
C ALA A 188 -4.00 31.76 -7.82
N ALA A 189 -4.57 32.52 -6.89
CA ALA A 189 -4.59 32.16 -5.47
C ALA A 189 -5.41 30.88 -5.20
N ALA A 190 -6.52 30.69 -5.92
CA ALA A 190 -7.33 29.48 -5.84
C ALA A 190 -6.56 28.24 -6.33
N ARG A 191 -5.85 28.35 -7.46
CA ARG A 191 -5.00 27.25 -7.99
C ARG A 191 -3.87 26.87 -7.04
N ILE A 192 -3.19 27.85 -6.46
CA ILE A 192 -2.12 27.60 -5.47
C ILE A 192 -2.68 26.88 -4.25
N LYS A 193 -3.86 27.28 -3.77
CA LYS A 193 -4.53 26.61 -2.65
C LYS A 193 -4.90 25.17 -3.01
N GLU A 194 -5.46 24.94 -4.19
CA GLU A 194 -5.79 23.59 -4.67
C GLU A 194 -4.55 22.70 -4.75
N GLU A 195 -3.45 23.17 -5.35
CA GLU A 195 -2.20 22.41 -5.42
C GLU A 195 -1.63 22.07 -4.03
N LEU A 196 -1.74 22.99 -3.06
CA LEU A 196 -1.28 22.75 -1.70
C LEU A 196 -2.12 21.68 -1.02
N GLU A 197 -3.44 21.74 -1.16
CA GLU A 197 -4.35 20.70 -0.63
C GLU A 197 -4.14 19.35 -1.32
N GLU A 198 -3.88 19.32 -2.63
CA GLU A 198 -3.52 18.09 -3.33
C GLU A 198 -2.21 17.48 -2.83
N ASN A 199 -1.19 18.32 -2.58
CA ASN A 199 0.07 17.86 -2.01
C ASN A 199 -0.12 17.31 -0.59
N LYS A 200 -0.97 17.94 0.24
CA LYS A 200 -1.32 17.40 1.57
C LYS A 200 -1.98 16.04 1.48
N ARG A 201 -2.98 15.87 0.60
CA ARG A 201 -3.65 14.57 0.37
C ARG A 201 -2.66 13.52 -0.10
N PHE A 202 -1.77 13.88 -1.03
CA PHE A 202 -0.71 12.99 -1.50
C PHE A 202 0.20 12.52 -0.36
N VAL A 203 0.72 13.46 0.45
CA VAL A 203 1.60 13.13 1.59
C VAL A 203 0.88 12.23 2.58
N ARG A 204 -0.41 12.49 2.85
CA ARG A 204 -1.23 11.63 3.70
C ARG A 204 -1.33 10.20 3.15
N SER A 205 -1.76 10.03 1.90
CA SER A 205 -1.86 8.69 1.30
C SER A 205 -0.50 7.99 1.20
N GLN A 206 0.58 8.74 1.00
CA GLN A 206 1.94 8.20 1.02
C GLN A 206 2.31 7.66 2.41
N ARG A 207 2.01 8.38 3.48
CA ARG A 207 2.22 7.92 4.87
C ARG A 207 1.43 6.64 5.15
N GLU A 208 0.15 6.61 4.81
CA GLU A 208 -0.73 5.44 4.98
C GLU A 208 -0.21 4.21 4.22
N ALA A 209 0.26 4.39 2.98
CA ALA A 209 0.86 3.32 2.19
C ALA A 209 2.16 2.77 2.82
N LEU A 210 2.99 3.64 3.39
CA LEU A 210 4.22 3.23 4.07
C LEU A 210 3.94 2.49 5.38
N ILE A 211 2.93 2.90 6.16
CA ILE A 211 2.47 2.15 7.34
C ILE A 211 2.00 0.75 6.93
N SER A 212 1.22 0.64 5.86
CA SER A 212 0.77 -0.66 5.32
C SER A 212 1.96 -1.57 4.96
N CYS A 213 3.01 -1.01 4.35
CA CYS A 213 4.24 -1.75 4.05
C CYS A 213 4.95 -2.23 5.32
N LEU A 214 5.07 -1.39 6.35
CA LEU A 214 5.69 -1.76 7.63
C LEU A 214 4.94 -2.90 8.31
N GLU A 215 3.61 -2.87 8.31
CA GLU A 215 2.77 -3.94 8.85
C GLU A 215 2.95 -5.26 8.09
N ILE A 216 2.98 -5.21 6.76
CA ILE A 216 3.19 -6.40 5.92
C ILE A 216 4.58 -6.99 6.18
N ALA A 217 5.62 -6.16 6.23
CA ALA A 217 6.97 -6.60 6.57
C ALA A 217 7.02 -7.28 7.95
N ALA A 218 6.38 -6.67 8.97
CA ALA A 218 6.36 -7.22 10.32
C ALA A 218 5.64 -8.59 10.40
N ARG A 219 4.58 -8.82 9.62
CA ARG A 219 3.92 -10.15 9.54
C ARG A 219 4.84 -11.25 9.01
N ARG A 220 5.92 -10.89 8.31
CA ARG A 220 6.94 -11.82 7.79
C ARG A 220 8.07 -12.09 8.78
N TYR A 221 8.04 -11.56 10.01
CA TYR A 221 9.10 -11.80 11.00
C TYR A 221 9.29 -13.27 11.40
N LYS A 222 8.26 -14.09 11.20
CA LYS A 222 8.35 -15.56 11.35
C LYS A 222 9.36 -16.21 10.40
N THR A 223 9.72 -15.55 9.31
CA THR A 223 10.64 -16.04 8.29
C THR A 223 12.07 -15.64 8.64
N PRO A 224 12.99 -16.58 8.97
CA PRO A 224 14.29 -16.25 9.54
C PRO A 224 15.15 -15.30 8.70
N TRP A 225 15.17 -15.51 7.38
CA TRP A 225 15.98 -14.68 6.48
C TRP A 225 15.47 -13.22 6.37
N CYS A 226 14.21 -12.93 6.70
CA CYS A 226 13.67 -11.56 6.68
C CYS A 226 14.02 -10.76 7.95
N GLN A 227 14.27 -11.43 9.08
CA GLN A 227 14.24 -10.83 10.41
C GLN A 227 15.17 -9.63 10.56
N THR A 228 16.43 -9.76 10.14
CA THR A 228 17.41 -8.66 10.23
C THR A 228 17.00 -7.46 9.37
N VAL A 229 16.42 -7.70 8.19
CA VAL A 229 15.95 -6.62 7.31
C VAL A 229 14.75 -5.91 7.95
N ILE A 230 13.81 -6.66 8.54
CA ILE A 230 12.65 -6.10 9.25
C ILE A 230 13.11 -5.29 10.47
N ASP A 231 14.05 -5.80 11.26
CA ASP A 231 14.64 -5.08 12.41
C ASP A 231 15.17 -3.70 11.96
N ILE A 232 15.94 -3.68 10.87
CA ILE A 232 16.54 -2.44 10.33
C ILE A 232 15.46 -1.49 9.79
N LEU A 233 14.48 -2.03 9.06
CA LEU A 233 13.40 -1.25 8.46
C LEU A 233 12.51 -0.59 9.51
N VAL A 234 12.02 -1.36 10.49
CA VAL A 234 11.12 -0.85 11.54
C VAL A 234 11.87 0.10 12.47
N LYS A 235 13.15 -0.19 12.80
CA LYS A 235 13.99 0.75 13.53
C LYS A 235 14.12 2.08 12.78
N HIS A 236 14.39 2.03 11.47
CA HIS A 236 14.51 3.25 10.66
C HIS A 236 13.21 4.07 10.65
N ALA A 237 12.05 3.40 10.59
CA ALA A 237 10.75 4.07 10.70
C ALA A 237 10.57 4.74 12.07
N PHE A 238 10.95 4.05 13.16
CA PHE A 238 10.91 4.59 14.52
C PHE A 238 11.87 5.78 14.70
N ASP A 239 13.09 5.70 14.19
CA ASP A 239 14.07 6.80 14.26
C ASP A 239 13.57 8.05 13.48
N ASN A 240 12.64 7.87 12.53
CA ASN A 240 12.02 8.93 11.72
C ASN A 240 10.53 9.16 12.08
N VAL A 241 10.09 8.75 13.28
CA VAL A 241 8.67 8.78 13.68
C VAL A 241 8.03 10.17 13.61
N SER A 242 8.81 11.24 13.75
CA SER A 242 8.35 12.64 13.60
C SER A 242 7.82 12.99 12.20
N ARG A 243 8.10 12.17 11.18
CA ARG A 243 7.58 12.34 9.81
C ARG A 243 6.16 11.79 9.63
N PHE A 244 5.66 11.05 10.60
CA PHE A 244 4.32 10.47 10.64
C PHE A 244 3.40 11.26 11.57
N THR A 245 2.09 11.14 11.37
CA THR A 245 1.05 11.76 12.21
C THR A 245 0.88 11.03 13.53
N SER A 246 0.30 11.68 14.53
CA SER A 246 0.18 11.19 15.91
C SER A 246 -0.26 9.73 16.03
N ARG A 247 -1.34 9.32 15.37
CA ARG A 247 -1.84 7.93 15.41
C ARG A 247 -0.88 6.95 14.73
N GLN A 248 -0.26 7.36 13.64
CA GLN A 248 0.74 6.56 12.93
C GLN A 248 2.02 6.41 13.77
N ARG A 249 2.39 7.43 14.56
CA ARG A 249 3.48 7.33 15.53
C ARG A 249 3.20 6.24 16.55
N ASP A 250 2.02 6.25 17.15
CA ASP A 250 1.61 5.22 18.12
C ASP A 250 1.65 3.81 17.50
N ALA A 251 1.24 3.68 16.24
CA ALA A 251 1.31 2.40 15.50
C ALA A 251 2.76 1.96 15.29
N ILE A 252 3.66 2.86 14.86
CA ILE A 252 5.09 2.58 14.69
C ILE A 252 5.75 2.22 16.02
N GLU A 253 5.41 2.92 17.11
CA GLU A 253 5.95 2.65 18.45
C GLU A 253 5.54 1.26 18.95
N LYS A 254 4.26 0.89 18.79
CA LYS A 254 3.77 -0.47 19.10
C LYS A 254 4.46 -1.53 18.25
N LEU A 255 4.60 -1.25 16.94
CA LEU A 255 5.29 -2.15 16.03
C LEU A 255 6.76 -2.36 16.43
N TRP A 256 7.45 -1.28 16.75
CA TRP A 256 8.84 -1.31 17.18
C TRP A 256 9.02 -2.04 18.51
N ALA A 257 8.15 -1.82 19.50
CA ALA A 257 8.18 -2.55 20.76
C ALA A 257 8.05 -4.06 20.55
N SER A 258 7.10 -4.48 19.70
CA SER A 258 6.90 -5.89 19.33
C SER A 258 8.12 -6.50 18.65
N ILE A 259 8.68 -5.81 17.64
CA ILE A 259 9.87 -6.29 16.91
C ILE A 259 11.09 -6.35 17.83
N ARG A 260 11.29 -5.36 18.71
CA ARG A 260 12.39 -5.33 19.68
C ARG A 260 12.30 -6.50 20.67
N GLU A 261 11.09 -6.85 21.11
CA GLU A 261 10.88 -8.04 21.94
C GLU A 261 11.24 -9.32 21.19
N GLN A 262 10.78 -9.46 19.95
CA GLN A 262 11.12 -10.62 19.10
C GLN A 262 12.62 -10.72 18.83
N GLN A 263 13.28 -9.59 18.59
CA GLN A 263 14.73 -9.50 18.44
C GLN A 263 15.46 -9.94 19.71
N ALA A 264 14.99 -9.53 20.89
CA ALA A 264 15.57 -9.96 22.17
C ALA A 264 15.39 -11.46 22.39
N ARG A 265 14.21 -12.02 22.10
CA ARG A 265 13.94 -13.48 22.17
C ARG A 265 14.88 -14.26 21.26
N ARG A 266 15.07 -13.80 20.03
CA ARG A 266 15.99 -14.39 19.05
C ARG A 266 17.44 -14.38 19.55
N LYS A 267 17.90 -13.29 20.17
CA LYS A 267 19.24 -13.21 20.77
C LYS A 267 19.43 -14.16 21.95
N GLN A 268 18.35 -14.53 22.63
CA GLN A 268 18.36 -15.50 23.73
C GLN A 268 18.22 -16.96 23.26
N GLY A 269 18.28 -17.22 21.95
CA GLY A 269 18.10 -18.57 21.39
C GLY A 269 16.66 -19.08 21.49
N ARG A 270 15.68 -18.19 21.68
CA ARG A 270 14.25 -18.54 21.70
C ARG A 270 13.66 -18.28 20.32
N SER A 271 12.93 -19.27 19.80
CA SER A 271 12.11 -19.15 18.61
C SER A 271 11.06 -18.05 18.75
N VAL A 272 10.47 -17.62 17.63
CA VAL A 272 9.33 -16.67 17.58
C VAL A 272 8.15 -17.15 18.43
N THR A 273 8.01 -18.47 18.61
CA THR A 273 6.99 -19.12 19.46
C THR A 273 7.35 -19.17 20.95
N GLY A 274 8.52 -18.66 21.36
CA GLY A 274 9.00 -18.65 22.75
C GLY A 274 9.64 -19.96 23.22
N LYS A 275 9.62 -21.01 22.39
CA LYS A 275 10.34 -22.27 22.64
C LYS A 275 11.84 -22.08 22.43
N LEU A 276 12.67 -22.77 23.20
CA LEU A 276 14.11 -22.83 22.94
C LEU A 276 14.32 -23.43 21.55
N ASP A 277 15.00 -22.71 20.67
CA ASP A 277 15.29 -23.19 19.33
C ASP A 277 16.47 -24.16 19.44
N VAL A 278 16.17 -25.45 19.54
CA VAL A 278 17.18 -26.49 19.56
C VAL A 278 17.78 -26.50 18.16
N ASN A 279 19.05 -26.11 18.04
CA ASN A 279 19.68 -25.99 16.72
C ASN A 279 19.59 -27.35 15.98
N ALA A 280 19.49 -27.35 14.65
CA ALA A 280 19.41 -28.59 13.87
C ALA A 280 20.54 -29.58 14.23
N PHE A 281 21.72 -29.05 14.57
CA PHE A 281 22.83 -29.83 15.11
C PHE A 281 22.52 -30.48 16.47
N GLU A 282 21.98 -29.74 17.43
CA GLU A 282 21.62 -30.26 18.77
C GLU A 282 20.47 -31.27 18.68
N TRP A 283 19.51 -31.02 17.78
CA TRP A 283 18.43 -31.96 17.51
C TRP A 283 18.95 -33.25 16.88
N LEU A 284 19.84 -33.15 15.88
CA LEU A 284 20.50 -34.32 15.28
C LEU A 284 21.39 -35.04 16.31
N GLN A 285 22.10 -34.30 17.14
CA GLN A 285 22.92 -34.87 18.22
C GLN A 285 22.05 -35.64 19.22
N GLN A 286 20.91 -35.08 19.65
CA GLN A 286 19.99 -35.75 20.55
C GLN A 286 19.34 -36.98 19.90
N LYS A 287 18.99 -36.87 18.61
CA LYS A 287 18.47 -37.98 17.80
C LYS A 287 19.50 -39.11 17.74
N TYR A 288 20.72 -38.85 17.29
CA TYR A 288 21.76 -39.86 17.16
C TYR A 288 22.33 -40.34 18.51
N ALA A 289 22.25 -39.55 19.58
CA ALA A 289 22.64 -39.98 20.92
C ALA A 289 21.70 -41.05 21.50
N SER A 290 20.43 -41.07 21.07
CA SER A 290 19.44 -42.06 21.50
C SER A 290 19.22 -43.19 20.47
N GLU A 291 19.73 -43.03 19.26
CA GLU A 291 19.58 -43.99 18.16
C GLU A 291 20.63 -45.11 18.28
N LYS A 292 20.17 -46.36 18.48
CA LYS A 292 21.06 -47.53 18.45
C LYS A 292 21.44 -47.84 17.00
N ILE A 293 22.61 -47.38 16.58
CA ILE A 293 23.18 -47.73 15.27
C ILE A 293 23.42 -49.25 15.24
N SER A 294 22.59 -49.97 14.49
CA SER A 294 22.73 -51.42 14.30
C SER A 294 23.89 -51.69 13.33
N ILE A 295 24.99 -52.24 13.86
CA ILE A 295 26.17 -52.69 13.11
C ILE A 295 25.89 -54.01 12.34
N ARG A 296 24.63 -54.29 11.95
CA ARG A 296 24.23 -55.56 11.31
C ARG A 296 24.07 -55.51 9.79
N HIS A 297 24.63 -54.49 9.13
CA HIS A 297 24.90 -54.54 7.69
C HIS A 297 26.37 -54.23 7.34
N SER A 298 27.29 -54.46 8.30
CA SER A 298 28.70 -54.64 7.96
C SER A 298 28.88 -56.04 7.36
N VAL A 299 28.99 -56.09 6.04
CA VAL A 299 29.63 -57.21 5.34
C VAL A 299 31.05 -57.36 5.89
N GLY A 300 31.27 -58.40 6.69
CA GLY A 300 32.57 -59.01 6.94
C GLY A 300 33.49 -58.35 7.97
N GLY A 301 33.93 -59.17 8.93
CA GLY A 301 35.32 -59.12 9.39
C GLY A 301 35.58 -58.48 10.75
N SER A 302 35.66 -59.36 11.75
CA SER A 302 36.35 -59.16 13.04
C SER A 302 37.52 -58.16 13.00
N GLY A 303 37.50 -57.17 13.88
CA GLY A 303 38.60 -56.23 14.06
C GLY A 303 38.25 -55.10 15.02
N ASP A 304 38.74 -55.22 16.26
CA ASP A 304 38.67 -54.22 17.32
C ASP A 304 39.18 -52.85 16.82
N ARG A 305 38.30 -51.85 16.73
CA ARG A 305 38.69 -50.47 16.37
C ARG A 305 38.09 -49.49 17.36
N ARG A 306 38.93 -49.05 18.29
CA ARG A 306 38.73 -47.83 19.09
C ARG A 306 38.48 -46.67 18.13
N ALA A 307 37.35 -46.00 18.28
CA ALA A 307 37.06 -44.77 17.54
C ALA A 307 38.09 -43.70 17.93
N GLN A 308 39.01 -43.38 17.02
CA GLN A 308 39.80 -42.17 17.12
C GLN A 308 38.91 -40.98 16.71
N GLN A 309 38.79 -40.04 17.64
CA GLN A 309 38.14 -38.76 17.50
C GLN A 309 38.86 -37.96 16.41
N TRP A 310 38.19 -37.74 15.26
CA TRP A 310 38.68 -36.83 14.22
C TRP A 310 38.29 -35.40 14.62
N LEU A 311 39.26 -34.66 15.17
CA LEU A 311 39.26 -33.21 15.18
C LEU A 311 40.16 -32.76 14.02
N GLY A 312 39.53 -32.14 13.02
CA GLY A 312 40.14 -31.43 11.90
C GLY A 312 39.13 -30.42 11.38
#